data_AF-A0A7L5AAR3-F1
#
_entry.id   AF-A0A7L5AAR3-F1
#
_cell.length_a   1.000
_cell.length_b   1.000
_cell.length_c   1.000
_cell.angle_alpha   90.00
_cell.angle_beta   90.00
_cell.angle_gamma   90.00
#
_symmetry.space_group_name_H-M   'P 1'
#
loop_
_entity.id
_entity.type
_entity.pdbx_description
1 polymer ?
#
loop_
_entity_poly.entity_id
_entity_poly.type
_entity_poly.pdbx_seq_one_letter_code
_entity_poly.pdbx_strand_id
1 'polypeptide(L)'
;MPLLAPDTFPQNWSAEILRTSPLIAPARQFTYPMQIAGEEDSLARGALQLLVRPAAGGSYLVTCALGFTDPSMPTGLYACPNPGQLCAVAGGYAYLADTTAPSACTLLPLKPVTAVHPLPSHNLLLFMGFHQLLAWGADGMAWQSSRLSWEGITLSHIEGDQLHGFGWNMLTDKEVPFTLDLRTGTHTGGGYQIR
;
A
#
# COMPACT_ATOMS: atom_id res chain seq x y z
N MET A 1 20.88 -9.95 3.25
CA MET A 1 20.31 -9.62 4.57
C MET A 1 18.82 -9.94 4.49
N PRO A 2 18.23 -10.77 5.38
CA PRO A 2 16.77 -10.98 5.35
C PRO A 2 16.07 -9.62 5.44
N LEU A 3 14.87 -9.46 4.86
CA LEU A 3 14.04 -8.27 5.09
C LEU A 3 13.88 -8.12 6.62
N LEU A 4 14.71 -7.26 7.22
CA LEU A 4 14.81 -7.08 8.67
C LEU A 4 13.50 -6.48 9.20
N ALA A 5 13.34 -6.55 10.53
CA ALA A 5 12.21 -6.03 11.30
C ALA A 5 11.66 -4.69 10.75
N PRO A 6 10.34 -4.43 10.88
CA PRO A 6 9.71 -3.29 10.24
C PRO A 6 10.21 -1.97 10.85
N ASP A 7 11.26 -1.40 10.27
CA ASP A 7 11.59 0.01 10.46
C ASP A 7 10.45 0.82 9.86
N THR A 8 9.79 1.61 10.70
CA THR A 8 8.71 2.50 10.28
C THR A 8 9.26 3.88 9.96
N PHE A 9 8.55 4.62 9.09
CA PHE A 9 8.84 6.02 8.87
C PHE A 9 8.48 6.87 10.10
N PRO A 10 9.18 8.00 10.31
CA PRO A 10 8.72 9.02 11.25
C PRO A 10 7.36 9.57 10.78
N GLN A 11 6.48 9.89 11.73
CA GLN A 11 5.17 10.48 11.46
C GLN A 11 4.85 11.55 12.49
N ASN A 12 4.12 12.58 12.07
CA ASN A 12 3.67 13.67 12.96
C ASN A 12 2.19 13.54 13.37
N TRP A 13 1.58 12.40 13.05
CA TRP A 13 0.18 12.06 13.31
C TRP A 13 0.09 10.73 14.08
N SER A 14 -1.06 10.45 14.66
CA SER A 14 -1.43 9.11 15.13
C SER A 14 -2.76 8.70 14.54
N ALA A 15 -2.95 7.39 14.32
CA ALA A 15 -4.21 6.85 13.83
C ALA A 15 -4.47 5.48 14.45
N GLU A 16 -5.75 5.15 14.56
CA GLU A 16 -6.22 3.89 15.12
C GLU A 16 -7.24 3.25 14.19
N ILE A 17 -7.10 1.94 13.93
CA ILE A 17 -8.12 1.15 13.27
C ILE A 17 -9.22 0.83 14.29
N LEU A 18 -10.43 1.29 14.02
CA LEU A 18 -11.57 1.07 14.88
C LEU A 18 -12.17 -0.31 14.63
N ARG A 19 -12.33 -1.11 15.69
CA ARG A 19 -13.02 -2.40 15.64
C ARG A 19 -14.54 -2.25 15.69
N THR A 20 -15.00 -1.14 16.24
CA THR A 20 -16.42 -0.80 16.42
C THR A 20 -16.59 0.68 16.18
N SER A 21 -17.74 1.06 15.61
CA SER A 21 -18.09 2.47 15.47
C SER A 21 -18.00 3.20 16.81
N PRO A 22 -17.43 4.41 16.85
CA PRO A 22 -17.33 5.17 18.09
C PRO A 22 -18.74 5.58 18.55
N LEU A 23 -18.97 5.57 19.86
CA LEU A 23 -20.25 5.98 20.44
C LEU A 23 -20.59 7.45 20.11
N ILE A 24 -19.56 8.28 20.01
CA ILE A 24 -19.64 9.68 19.57
C ILE A 24 -18.60 9.85 18.47
N ALA A 25 -19.05 9.92 17.22
CA ALA A 25 -18.17 10.14 16.09
C ALA A 25 -17.66 11.60 16.05
N PRO A 26 -16.40 11.84 15.63
CA PRO A 26 -15.93 13.18 15.32
C PRO A 26 -16.84 13.90 14.31
N ALA A 27 -16.93 15.22 14.42
CA ALA A 27 -17.72 16.02 13.47
C ALA A 27 -17.15 15.97 12.04
N ARG A 28 -15.82 15.82 11.91
CA ARG A 28 -15.12 15.69 10.63
C ARG A 28 -15.07 14.21 10.24
N GLN A 29 -15.69 13.87 9.11
CA GLN A 29 -15.75 12.51 8.60
C GLN A 29 -15.50 12.51 7.09
N PHE A 30 -14.72 11.55 6.63
CA PHE A 30 -14.32 11.41 5.23
C PHE A 30 -14.48 9.96 4.78
N THR A 31 -14.76 9.77 3.49
CA THR A 31 -14.95 8.45 2.88
C THR A 31 -14.01 8.30 1.70
N TYR A 32 -13.25 7.19 1.66
CA TYR A 32 -12.28 6.88 0.63
C TYR A 32 -12.67 5.61 -0.16
N PRO A 33 -12.55 5.61 -1.50
CA PRO A 33 -12.34 6.81 -2.32
C PRO A 33 -13.55 7.76 -2.19
N MET A 34 -13.39 9.04 -2.50
CA MET A 34 -14.53 9.95 -2.57
C MET A 34 -15.58 9.33 -3.51
N GLN A 35 -16.83 9.19 -3.03
CA GLN A 35 -17.87 8.43 -3.71
C GLN A 35 -17.92 8.75 -5.21
N ILE A 36 -17.52 7.77 -6.03
CA ILE A 36 -17.81 7.75 -7.45
C ILE A 36 -19.18 7.07 -7.58
N ALA A 37 -20.11 7.70 -8.30
CA ALA A 37 -21.42 7.10 -8.56
C ALA A 37 -21.25 5.68 -9.14
N GLY A 38 -21.81 4.67 -8.45
CA GLY A 38 -21.69 3.25 -8.83
C GLY A 38 -20.78 2.39 -7.94
N GLU A 39 -20.01 2.96 -7.00
CA GLU A 39 -19.19 2.21 -6.02
C GLU A 39 -19.86 2.07 -4.63
N GLU A 40 -21.17 2.32 -4.54
CA GLU A 40 -21.97 2.31 -3.29
C GLU A 40 -21.87 0.96 -2.53
N ASP A 41 -21.76 -0.13 -3.27
CA ASP A 41 -21.67 -1.51 -2.76
C ASP A 41 -20.41 -1.78 -1.90
N SER A 42 -19.34 -1.00 -2.09
CA SER A 42 -18.04 -1.21 -1.41
C SER A 42 -18.03 -0.72 0.04
N LEU A 43 -18.86 0.28 0.38
CA LEU A 43 -19.04 0.77 1.75
C LEU A 43 -19.95 -0.15 2.57
N ALA A 44 -20.85 -0.89 1.92
CA ALA A 44 -21.76 -1.82 2.57
C ALA A 44 -21.05 -3.08 3.14
N ARG A 45 -19.81 -3.37 2.71
CA ARG A 45 -19.10 -4.64 2.91
C ARG A 45 -18.04 -4.61 4.01
N GLY A 46 -18.25 -3.88 5.11
CA GLY A 46 -17.32 -3.90 6.25
C GLY A 46 -16.08 -3.02 6.03
N ALA A 47 -16.30 -1.76 5.66
CA ALA A 47 -15.27 -0.74 5.48
C ALA A 47 -14.31 -0.64 6.67
N LEU A 48 -13.05 -0.31 6.37
CA LEU A 48 -12.04 -0.03 7.38
C LEU A 48 -12.26 1.38 7.95
N GLN A 49 -12.54 1.47 9.24
CA GLN A 49 -12.69 2.75 9.93
C GLN A 49 -11.41 3.15 10.65
N LEU A 50 -11.01 4.41 10.49
CA LEU A 50 -9.81 4.98 11.08
C LEU A 50 -10.15 6.24 11.86
N LEU A 51 -9.70 6.31 13.11
CA LEU A 51 -9.68 7.56 13.86
C LEU A 51 -8.30 8.19 13.73
N VAL A 52 -8.21 9.27 12.95
CA VAL A 52 -6.95 9.95 12.65
C VAL A 52 -6.82 11.21 13.51
N ARG A 53 -5.62 11.41 14.06
CA ARG A 53 -5.21 12.56 14.88
C ARG A 53 -4.01 13.22 14.21
N PRO A 54 -4.24 14.23 13.34
CA PRO A 54 -3.17 14.97 12.68
C PRO A 54 -2.43 15.87 13.67
N ALA A 55 -1.27 16.39 13.26
CA ALA A 55 -0.52 17.39 14.03
C ALA A 55 -1.33 18.69 14.26
N ALA A 56 -2.25 19.02 13.36
CA ALA A 56 -3.10 20.21 13.44
C ALA A 56 -4.49 19.95 12.82
N GLY A 57 -5.51 20.71 13.26
CA GLY A 57 -6.88 20.65 12.69
C GLY A 57 -7.85 19.69 13.41
N GLY A 58 -7.42 19.02 14.48
CA GLY A 58 -8.26 18.15 15.29
C GLY A 58 -8.55 16.78 14.65
N SER A 59 -9.01 15.84 15.46
CA SER A 59 -9.26 14.45 15.05
C SER A 59 -10.43 14.33 14.08
N TYR A 60 -10.37 13.32 13.20
CA TYR A 60 -11.42 13.02 12.24
C TYR A 60 -11.54 11.51 11.99
N LEU A 61 -12.71 11.11 11.48
CA LEU A 61 -12.97 9.73 11.08
C LEU A 61 -12.74 9.57 9.57
N VAL A 62 -12.11 8.47 9.18
CA VAL A 62 -12.01 8.03 7.78
C VAL A 62 -12.69 6.68 7.65
N THR A 63 -13.51 6.53 6.63
CA THR A 63 -14.07 5.25 6.21
C THR A 63 -13.45 4.85 4.87
N CYS A 64 -12.57 3.85 4.87
CA CYS A 64 -11.98 3.31 3.65
C CYS A 64 -12.82 2.12 3.16
N ALA A 65 -13.33 2.23 1.94
CA ALA A 65 -14.04 1.14 1.27
C ALA A 65 -13.16 -0.12 1.22
N LEU A 66 -13.77 -1.27 1.49
CA LEU A 66 -13.07 -2.55 1.47
C LEU A 66 -12.88 -3.01 0.03
N GLY A 67 -11.65 -3.32 -0.36
CA GLY A 67 -11.35 -3.82 -1.72
C GLY A 67 -11.88 -5.24 -1.94
N PHE A 68 -11.30 -6.19 -1.22
CA PHE A 68 -11.62 -7.61 -1.28
C PHE A 68 -12.01 -8.13 0.11
N THR A 69 -12.96 -9.07 0.17
CA THR A 69 -13.41 -9.71 1.42
C THR A 69 -12.56 -10.90 1.85
N ASP A 70 -11.59 -11.29 1.03
CA ASP A 70 -10.65 -12.37 1.35
C ASP A 70 -9.77 -11.97 2.54
N PRO A 71 -9.77 -12.71 3.66
CA PRO A 71 -9.01 -12.36 4.85
C PRO A 71 -7.48 -12.45 4.67
N SER A 72 -7.00 -13.08 3.61
CA SER A 72 -5.57 -13.06 3.24
C SER A 72 -5.13 -11.71 2.67
N MET A 73 -6.08 -10.87 2.23
CA MET A 73 -5.76 -9.55 1.69
C MET A 73 -5.36 -8.60 2.82
N PRO A 74 -4.27 -7.84 2.63
CA PRO A 74 -3.74 -6.99 3.68
C PRO A 74 -4.75 -5.93 4.10
N THR A 75 -4.85 -5.72 5.40
CA THR A 75 -5.55 -4.59 6.02
C THR A 75 -4.66 -4.00 7.11
N GLY A 76 -4.38 -2.71 7.05
CA GLY A 76 -3.40 -2.10 7.95
C GLY A 76 -3.22 -0.60 7.76
N LEU A 77 -2.43 -0.02 8.66
CA LEU A 77 -2.00 1.37 8.65
C LEU A 77 -0.48 1.42 8.54
N TYR A 78 0.02 2.32 7.70
CA TYR A 78 1.45 2.47 7.45
C TYR A 78 1.82 3.95 7.43
N ALA A 79 2.93 4.28 8.10
CA ALA A 79 3.61 5.54 7.93
C ALA A 79 4.18 5.63 6.51
N CYS A 80 4.25 6.85 5.96
CA CYS A 80 4.78 7.10 4.62
C CYS A 80 6.13 7.85 4.71
N PRO A 81 6.94 7.82 3.64
CA PRO A 81 8.12 8.68 3.49
C PRO A 81 7.87 10.16 3.80
N ASN A 82 6.69 10.67 3.42
CA ASN A 82 6.22 11.97 3.87
C ASN A 82 5.58 11.84 5.28
N PRO A 83 6.15 12.47 6.33
CA PRO A 83 5.69 12.29 7.71
C PRO A 83 4.30 12.87 7.98
N GLY A 84 3.76 13.72 7.10
CA GLY A 84 2.39 14.23 7.16
C GLY A 84 1.36 13.34 6.46
N GLN A 85 1.79 12.29 5.78
CA GLN A 85 0.94 11.40 5.01
C GLN A 85 0.74 10.07 5.73
N LEU A 86 -0.48 9.53 5.62
CA LEU A 86 -0.81 8.17 6.05
C LEU A 86 -1.10 7.28 4.84
N CYS A 87 -0.79 5.99 4.97
CA CYS A 87 -1.29 4.95 4.09
C CYS A 87 -2.24 4.03 4.88
N ALA A 88 -3.43 3.82 4.36
CA ALA A 88 -4.37 2.82 4.83
C ALA A 88 -4.56 1.76 3.76
N VAL A 89 -4.42 0.48 4.11
CA VAL A 89 -4.79 -0.63 3.23
C VAL A 89 -6.05 -1.29 3.79
N ALA A 90 -7.10 -1.42 2.97
CA ALA A 90 -8.35 -2.06 3.34
C ALA A 90 -8.68 -3.17 2.35
N GLY A 91 -8.45 -4.43 2.74
CA GLY A 91 -8.67 -5.59 1.89
C GLY A 91 -7.95 -5.48 0.55
N GLY A 92 -6.67 -5.10 0.57
CA GLY A 92 -5.85 -4.96 -0.64
C GLY A 92 -6.05 -3.68 -1.45
N TYR A 93 -6.94 -2.76 -1.07
CA TYR A 93 -6.96 -1.39 -1.63
C TYR A 93 -6.11 -0.46 -0.77
N ALA A 94 -5.15 0.23 -1.38
CA ALA A 94 -4.27 1.17 -0.68
C ALA A 94 -4.66 2.63 -0.94
N TYR A 95 -4.87 3.37 0.15
CA TYR A 95 -5.29 4.77 0.19
C TYR A 95 -4.18 5.62 0.80
N LEU A 96 -3.76 6.67 0.11
CA LEU A 96 -2.71 7.61 0.52
C LEU A 96 -3.34 8.99 0.72
N ALA A 97 -3.22 9.56 1.91
CA ALA A 97 -3.84 10.85 2.23
C ALA A 97 -2.93 11.72 3.10
N ASP A 98 -2.87 13.01 2.78
CA ASP A 98 -2.31 14.03 3.67
C ASP A 98 -3.24 14.18 4.88
N THR A 99 -2.68 14.03 6.08
CA THR A 99 -3.46 14.07 7.32
C THR A 99 -4.03 15.44 7.65
N THR A 100 -3.47 16.51 7.07
CA THR A 100 -3.97 17.88 7.21
C THR A 100 -4.99 18.25 6.14
N ALA A 101 -5.03 17.53 5.01
CA ALA A 101 -5.98 17.70 3.92
C ALA A 101 -6.79 16.41 3.63
N PRO A 102 -7.57 15.89 4.60
CA PRO A 102 -8.19 14.57 4.50
C PRO A 102 -9.30 14.43 3.46
N SER A 103 -9.74 15.50 2.80
CA SER A 103 -10.62 15.39 1.64
C SER A 103 -9.88 14.94 0.36
N ALA A 104 -8.55 15.06 0.32
CA ALA A 104 -7.72 14.63 -0.79
C ALA A 104 -7.09 13.27 -0.47
N CYS A 105 -7.54 12.23 -1.16
CA CYS A 105 -7.00 10.88 -1.05
C CYS A 105 -6.65 10.34 -2.44
N THR A 106 -5.50 9.66 -2.54
CA THR A 106 -5.09 8.90 -3.71
C THR A 106 -5.35 7.41 -3.46
N LEU A 107 -6.16 6.78 -4.30
CA LEU A 107 -6.29 5.32 -4.33
C LEU A 107 -5.25 4.77 -5.31
N LEU A 108 -4.36 3.89 -4.84
CA LEU A 108 -3.34 3.31 -5.70
C LEU A 108 -3.97 2.46 -6.82
N PRO A 109 -3.40 2.50 -8.04
CA PRO A 109 -3.87 1.69 -9.16
C PRO A 109 -3.52 0.21 -9.02
N LEU A 110 -2.61 -0.14 -8.10
CA LEU A 110 -2.23 -1.52 -7.80
C LEU A 110 -3.33 -2.21 -6.98
N LYS A 111 -4.17 -3.00 -7.64
CA LYS A 111 -5.32 -3.68 -7.04
C LYS A 111 -5.36 -5.17 -7.44
N PRO A 112 -5.26 -6.10 -6.48
CA PRO A 112 -4.96 -5.88 -5.07
C PRO A 112 -3.48 -5.55 -4.81
N VAL A 113 -3.24 -4.81 -3.74
CA VAL A 113 -2.01 -4.88 -2.96
C VAL A 113 -2.03 -6.19 -2.17
N THR A 114 -0.99 -6.99 -2.29
CA THR A 114 -0.80 -8.28 -1.59
C THR A 114 0.11 -8.15 -0.38
N ALA A 115 1.03 -7.19 -0.38
CA ALA A 115 1.88 -6.87 0.76
C ALA A 115 2.38 -5.42 0.71
N VAL A 116 2.77 -4.89 1.86
CA VAL A 116 3.37 -3.56 2.02
C VAL A 116 4.66 -3.68 2.80
N HIS A 117 5.74 -3.08 2.27
CA HIS A 117 7.06 -3.09 2.87
C HIS A 117 7.58 -1.66 3.01
N PRO A 118 7.66 -1.12 4.24
CA PRO A 118 8.40 0.11 4.50
C PRO A 118 9.90 -0.11 4.25
N LEU A 119 10.53 0.79 3.50
CA LEU A 119 11.97 0.83 3.25
C LEU A 119 12.54 2.21 3.61
N PRO A 120 12.68 2.56 4.91
CA PRO A 120 13.11 3.90 5.33
C PRO A 120 14.48 4.31 4.80
N SER A 121 15.43 3.37 4.71
CA SER A 121 16.77 3.62 4.14
C SER A 121 16.74 4.07 2.68
N HIS A 122 15.69 3.73 1.93
CA HIS A 122 15.48 4.13 0.54
C HIS A 122 14.44 5.25 0.40
N ASN A 123 13.83 5.68 1.50
CA ASN A 123 12.72 6.62 1.53
C ASN A 123 11.51 6.16 0.67
N LEU A 124 11.20 4.85 0.70
CA LEU A 124 10.12 4.24 -0.10
C LEU A 124 9.16 3.40 0.76
N LEU A 125 7.87 3.54 0.52
CA LEU A 125 6.86 2.56 0.90
C LEU A 125 6.55 1.70 -0.33
N LEU A 126 6.97 0.43 -0.28
CA LEU A 126 6.83 -0.51 -1.38
C LEU A 126 5.53 -1.30 -1.27
N PHE A 127 4.78 -1.37 -2.36
CA PHE A 127 3.55 -2.14 -2.49
C PHE A 127 3.77 -3.28 -3.47
N MET A 128 3.42 -4.49 -3.05
CA MET A 128 3.42 -5.67 -3.90
C MET A 128 2.02 -5.91 -4.44
N GLY A 129 1.91 -6.28 -5.71
CA GLY A 129 0.73 -6.92 -6.26
C GLY A 129 1.08 -8.33 -6.74
N PHE A 130 0.17 -8.97 -7.48
CA PHE A 130 0.44 -10.30 -8.04
C PHE A 130 1.45 -10.30 -9.19
N HIS A 131 1.56 -9.21 -9.94
CA HIS A 131 2.35 -9.18 -11.17
C HIS A 131 3.46 -8.14 -11.15
N GLN A 132 3.38 -7.12 -10.32
CA GLN A 132 4.27 -5.97 -10.36
C GLN A 132 4.43 -5.35 -8.97
N LEU A 133 5.42 -4.47 -8.84
CA LEU A 133 5.67 -3.67 -7.64
C LEU A 133 5.42 -2.19 -7.93
N LEU A 134 5.00 -1.45 -6.90
CA LEU A 134 4.87 0.00 -6.94
C LEU A 134 5.59 0.59 -5.72
N ALA A 135 6.42 1.61 -5.94
CA ALA A 135 7.06 2.34 -4.86
C ALA A 135 6.50 3.75 -4.72
N TRP A 136 6.23 4.12 -3.47
CA TRP A 136 5.75 5.44 -3.09
C TRP A 136 6.84 6.16 -2.29
N GLY A 137 7.21 7.36 -2.72
CA GLY A 137 8.19 8.23 -2.07
C GLY A 137 7.55 9.41 -1.34
N ALA A 138 8.36 10.37 -0.92
CA ALA A 138 7.88 11.56 -0.19
C ALA A 138 7.00 12.49 -1.04
N ASP A 139 7.23 12.50 -2.36
CA ASP A 139 6.54 13.37 -3.32
C ASP A 139 5.43 12.66 -4.10
N GLY A 140 5.12 11.40 -3.78
CA GLY A 140 4.11 10.59 -4.47
C GLY A 140 4.66 9.29 -5.06
N MET A 141 4.05 8.78 -6.13
CA MET A 141 4.50 7.56 -6.81
C MET A 141 5.90 7.77 -7.39
N ALA A 142 6.88 7.03 -6.88
CA ALA A 142 8.27 7.11 -7.34
C ALA A 142 8.46 6.32 -8.64
N TRP A 143 7.94 5.08 -8.68
CA TRP A 143 7.97 4.23 -9.85
C TRP A 143 6.96 3.07 -9.72
N GLN A 144 6.68 2.43 -10.84
CA GLN A 144 5.97 1.17 -10.93
C GLN A 144 6.76 0.25 -11.86
N SER A 145 7.03 -0.97 -11.44
CA SER A 145 7.78 -1.93 -12.27
C SER A 145 6.93 -2.39 -13.45
N SER A 146 7.60 -2.89 -14.50
CA SER A 146 6.91 -3.79 -15.44
C SER A 146 6.50 -5.08 -14.73
N ARG A 147 5.73 -5.93 -15.42
CA ARG A 147 5.31 -7.22 -14.87
C ARG A 147 6.54 -8.11 -14.63
N LEU A 148 6.65 -8.63 -13.41
CA LEU A 148 7.68 -9.54 -12.92
C LEU A 148 7.18 -11.00 -12.91
N SER A 149 5.87 -11.21 -12.90
CA SER A 149 5.25 -12.51 -12.69
C SER A 149 3.91 -12.66 -13.41
N TRP A 150 3.58 -13.89 -13.82
CA TRP A 150 2.23 -14.26 -14.23
C TRP A 150 1.28 -14.49 -13.06
N GLU A 151 1.81 -14.89 -11.91
CA GLU A 151 1.05 -15.15 -10.69
C GLU A 151 1.96 -15.01 -9.47
N GLY A 152 1.62 -14.11 -8.54
CA GLY A 152 2.36 -13.95 -7.29
C GLY A 152 3.79 -13.42 -7.44
N ILE A 153 4.25 -12.73 -6.40
CA ILE A 153 5.64 -12.28 -6.28
C ILE A 153 6.10 -12.67 -4.89
N THR A 154 7.30 -13.23 -4.79
CA THR A 154 7.95 -13.53 -3.52
C THR A 154 9.21 -12.66 -3.40
N LEU A 155 9.32 -11.84 -2.36
CA LEU A 155 10.55 -11.08 -2.10
C LEU A 155 11.50 -11.92 -1.25
N SER A 156 12.80 -11.81 -1.53
CA SER A 156 13.83 -12.58 -0.82
C SER A 156 14.69 -11.68 0.09
N HIS A 157 15.36 -10.67 -0.47
CA HIS A 157 16.24 -9.77 0.27
C HIS A 157 16.55 -8.50 -0.52
N ILE A 158 17.14 -7.54 0.17
CA ILE A 158 17.70 -6.32 -0.42
C ILE A 158 19.22 -6.34 -0.25
N GLU A 159 19.93 -6.00 -1.32
CA GLU A 159 21.38 -5.79 -1.34
C GLU A 159 21.68 -4.42 -1.97
N GLY A 160 22.05 -3.44 -1.13
CA GLY A 160 22.22 -2.06 -1.57
C GLY A 160 20.92 -1.46 -2.13
N ASP A 161 20.95 -1.07 -3.40
CA ASP A 161 19.79 -0.55 -4.14
C ASP A 161 19.05 -1.63 -4.94
N GLN A 162 19.37 -2.91 -4.74
CA GLN A 162 18.77 -4.02 -5.47
C GLN A 162 17.83 -4.84 -4.60
N LEU A 163 16.59 -5.00 -5.07
CA LEU A 163 15.59 -5.90 -4.52
C LEU A 163 15.62 -7.23 -5.28
N HIS A 164 15.84 -8.32 -4.56
CA HIS A 164 15.83 -9.66 -5.12
C HIS A 164 14.54 -10.38 -4.76
N GLY A 165 13.98 -11.11 -5.72
CA GLY A 165 12.78 -11.91 -5.51
C GLY A 165 12.57 -12.95 -6.60
N PHE A 166 11.39 -13.55 -6.59
CA PHE A 166 10.96 -14.58 -7.52
C PHE A 166 9.58 -14.22 -8.08
N GLY A 167 9.39 -14.49 -9.37
CA GLY A 167 8.11 -14.41 -10.06
C GLY A 167 7.79 -15.72 -10.75
N TRP A 168 6.51 -16.11 -10.77
CA TRP A 168 6.05 -17.32 -11.43
C TRP A 168 6.03 -17.16 -12.95
N ASN A 169 6.59 -18.15 -13.65
CA ASN A 169 6.56 -18.27 -15.09
C ASN A 169 5.55 -19.35 -15.51
N MET A 170 4.43 -18.93 -16.10
CA MET A 170 3.37 -19.82 -16.57
C MET A 170 3.82 -20.79 -17.67
N LEU A 171 4.79 -20.42 -18.51
CA LEU A 171 5.25 -21.26 -19.62
C LEU A 171 6.13 -22.41 -19.15
N THR A 172 6.91 -22.19 -18.08
CA THR A 172 7.83 -23.19 -17.55
C THR A 172 7.35 -23.86 -16.27
N ASP A 173 6.24 -23.36 -15.70
CA ASP A 173 5.66 -23.81 -14.43
C ASP A 173 6.68 -23.76 -13.28
N LYS A 174 7.41 -22.63 -13.18
CA LYS A 174 8.52 -22.45 -12.22
C LYS A 174 8.62 -21.02 -11.72
N GLU A 175 9.13 -20.87 -10.49
CA GLU A 175 9.63 -19.60 -9.98
C GLU A 175 10.94 -19.24 -10.68
N VAL A 176 11.00 -18.01 -11.19
CA VAL A 176 12.18 -17.46 -11.87
C VAL A 176 12.66 -16.26 -11.06
N PRO A 177 13.96 -16.18 -10.73
CA PRO A 177 14.50 -15.05 -9.98
C PRO A 177 14.41 -13.76 -10.79
N PHE A 178 14.18 -12.65 -10.10
CA PHE A 178 14.38 -11.30 -10.62
C PHE A 178 15.24 -10.47 -9.68
N THR A 179 15.85 -9.43 -10.25
CA THR A 179 16.48 -8.34 -9.51
C THR A 179 15.89 -7.02 -9.99
N LEU A 180 15.49 -6.15 -9.07
CA LEU A 180 14.89 -4.86 -9.34
C LEU A 180 15.68 -3.73 -8.67
N ASP A 181 15.99 -2.70 -9.44
CA ASP A 181 16.64 -1.48 -8.95
C ASP A 181 15.61 -0.62 -8.21
N LEU A 182 15.81 -0.41 -6.90
CA LEU A 182 14.89 0.30 -6.01
C LEU A 182 14.78 1.81 -6.31
N ARG A 183 15.71 2.38 -7.07
CA ARG A 183 15.68 3.80 -7.42
C ARG A 183 14.83 4.06 -8.65
N THR A 184 14.75 3.08 -9.53
CA THR A 184 14.15 3.24 -10.86
C THR A 184 12.94 2.34 -11.10
N GLY A 185 12.80 1.24 -10.36
CA GLY A 185 11.80 0.20 -10.62
C GLY A 185 12.13 -0.69 -11.83
N THR A 186 13.29 -0.49 -12.47
CA THR A 186 13.74 -1.34 -13.58
C THR A 186 14.18 -2.69 -13.05
N HIS A 187 13.98 -3.75 -13.83
CA HIS A 187 14.28 -5.11 -13.39
C HIS A 187 14.94 -5.94 -14.48
N THR A 188 15.59 -7.01 -14.06
CA THR A 188 16.09 -8.09 -14.90
C THR A 188 15.57 -9.43 -14.37
N GLY A 189 15.35 -10.40 -15.26
CA GLY A 189 14.75 -11.69 -14.89
C GLY A 189 13.24 -11.60 -14.69
N GLY A 190 12.70 -12.46 -13.83
CA GLY A 190 11.27 -12.58 -13.57
C GLY A 190 10.57 -13.59 -14.48
N GLY A 191 9.39 -14.04 -14.04
CA GLY A 191 8.59 -15.05 -14.72
C GLY A 191 7.75 -14.52 -15.89
N TYR A 192 7.64 -13.20 -16.02
CA TYR A 192 6.91 -12.57 -17.11
C TYR A 192 7.87 -12.14 -18.23
N GLN A 193 8.11 -13.03 -19.18
CA GLN A 193 8.87 -12.73 -20.39
C GLN A 193 7.93 -12.84 -21.60
N ILE A 194 7.77 -11.73 -22.33
CA ILE A 194 7.14 -11.74 -23.65
C ILE A 194 8.27 -11.99 -24.65
N ARG A 195 8.13 -13.03 -25.49
CA ARG A 195 9.07 -13.30 -26.58
C ARG A 195 9.10 -12.17 -27.60
#